data_AF-A0A3N5H327-F1
#
_entry.id   AF-A0A3N5H327-F1
#
_cell.length_a   1.000
_cell.length_b   1.000
_cell.length_c   1.000
_cell.angle_alpha   90.00
_cell.angle_beta   90.00
_cell.angle_gamma   90.00
#
_symmetry.space_group_name_H-M   'P 1'
#
loop_
_entity.id
_entity.type
_entity.pdbx_description
1 polymer ?
#
loop_
_entity_poly.entity_id
_entity_poly.type
_entity_poly.pdbx_seq_one_letter_code
_entity_poly.pdbx_strand_id
1 'polypeptide(L)'
;EMIESGDYINPSFNYHPRFNKPVLSYWAVAASYHLFGVSELSERLPIALAAIVLIATAFGLGRAVGSYEAGLLAGLILATSPRFLMFSRRIIIDMWITMFMALTLLFFVLAEIHTGRESGIRDRGLGVGEGGLGVGDRGSGGSSNQSPTPNPRSRTRWLLLMYVAAGLGVLTKGPVAVVLPALAFLIYLGLERRLGDLRRMLIPSGVIIVAAIVLPWYVALYAQHGWVHIKEFFIDENVMRYAQAVGTPRRGIWFYVPVLLTDLFPWSILLPAAVATAGTAFVRRGAMSTVQDRVQRLLLVWIGTVVLFFTFSRTKQDLYIFSIVPAVAALVAVLLVRAFQMQPKSVPGRSRVSLGLAGALLGILGVALGAFVVVPGRYPLAGSFVVAVLAAAVGCVAAILAFRGRIKHASIALASVLVAMSWVFVLVSLPDFEKYKPVAPLVDMIKQRATPESRIGYYRFALPSMAFYMRRQVFEAFDLETLKQSFASGQEVYCLMTDEDYRSVKDTLSVPTHVLARRPLFDVKMRAFLEGNELPEIVLVSNRP
;
A
#
# COMPACT_ATOMS: atom_id res chain seq x y z
N GLU A 1 -7.33 -12.65 -22.35
CA GLU A 1 -8.53 -11.92 -22.83
C GLU A 1 -8.22 -10.67 -23.66
N MET A 2 -7.89 -9.48 -23.11
CA MET A 2 -7.65 -8.27 -23.95
C MET A 2 -6.56 -8.47 -25.03
N ILE A 3 -5.51 -9.24 -24.73
CA ILE A 3 -4.49 -9.60 -25.71
C ILE A 3 -5.03 -10.58 -26.76
N GLU A 4 -5.86 -11.55 -26.34
CA GLU A 4 -6.44 -12.55 -27.23
C GLU A 4 -7.43 -11.90 -28.21
N SER A 5 -8.23 -10.94 -27.76
CA SER A 5 -9.20 -10.22 -28.60
C SER A 5 -8.58 -9.08 -29.42
N GLY A 6 -7.41 -8.57 -29.02
CA GLY A 6 -6.84 -7.34 -29.55
C GLY A 6 -7.58 -6.06 -29.13
N ASP A 7 -8.59 -6.19 -28.26
CA ASP A 7 -9.38 -5.07 -27.75
C ASP A 7 -8.75 -4.49 -26.47
N TYR A 8 -8.08 -3.36 -26.63
CA TYR A 8 -7.46 -2.63 -25.52
C TYR A 8 -8.38 -1.57 -24.90
N ILE A 9 -9.60 -1.40 -25.40
CA ILE A 9 -10.55 -0.40 -24.91
C ILE A 9 -11.47 -1.04 -23.87
N ASN A 10 -11.91 -2.28 -24.10
CA ASN A 10 -12.89 -2.97 -23.28
C ASN A 10 -12.26 -4.05 -22.40
N PRO A 11 -12.06 -3.81 -21.09
CA PRO A 11 -11.62 -4.85 -20.19
C PRO A 11 -12.72 -5.90 -20.05
N SER A 12 -12.31 -7.16 -20.00
CA SER A 12 -13.18 -8.30 -19.73
C SER A 12 -12.64 -9.13 -18.58
N PHE A 13 -13.51 -9.91 -17.97
CA PHE A 13 -13.17 -10.94 -17.01
C PHE A 13 -14.03 -12.16 -17.30
N ASN A 14 -13.37 -13.30 -17.49
CA ASN A 14 -14.04 -14.55 -17.84
C ASN A 14 -14.88 -14.40 -19.13
N TYR A 15 -14.36 -13.62 -20.09
CA TYR A 15 -15.00 -13.27 -21.36
C TYR A 15 -16.30 -12.45 -21.25
N HIS A 16 -16.60 -11.90 -20.07
CA HIS A 16 -17.69 -10.96 -19.86
C HIS A 16 -17.15 -9.54 -19.68
N PRO A 17 -17.84 -8.49 -20.19
CA PRO A 17 -17.40 -7.11 -20.02
C PRO A 17 -17.23 -6.71 -18.56
N ARG A 18 -16.16 -5.97 -18.25
CA ARG A 18 -15.82 -5.53 -16.88
C ARG A 18 -15.38 -4.07 -16.86
N PHE A 19 -16.36 -3.18 -16.74
CA PHE A 19 -16.14 -1.72 -16.76
C PHE A 19 -16.03 -1.07 -15.37
N ASN A 20 -15.92 -1.87 -14.31
CA ASN A 20 -15.89 -1.36 -12.94
C ASN A 20 -14.57 -0.66 -12.55
N LYS A 21 -13.53 -0.77 -13.37
CA LYS A 21 -12.22 -0.14 -13.15
C LYS A 21 -11.66 0.44 -14.45
N PRO A 22 -10.93 1.57 -14.39
CA PRO A 22 -10.23 2.13 -15.52
C PRO A 22 -9.12 1.23 -16.06
N VAL A 23 -8.69 1.53 -17.27
CA VAL A 23 -7.89 0.64 -18.11
C VAL A 23 -6.38 0.60 -17.81
N LEU A 24 -5.79 1.61 -17.14
CA LEU A 24 -4.32 1.75 -17.09
C LEU A 24 -3.59 0.53 -16.50
N SER A 25 -4.12 -0.10 -15.45
CA SER A 25 -3.51 -1.29 -14.87
C SER A 25 -3.54 -2.49 -15.83
N TYR A 26 -4.58 -2.60 -16.65
CA TYR A 26 -4.69 -3.63 -17.68
C TYR A 26 -3.68 -3.40 -18.79
N TRP A 27 -3.52 -2.15 -19.26
CA TRP A 27 -2.50 -1.80 -20.26
C TRP A 27 -1.07 -2.09 -19.77
N ALA A 28 -0.77 -1.80 -18.51
CA ALA A 28 0.55 -2.10 -17.96
C ALA A 28 0.86 -3.60 -17.93
N VAL A 29 -0.12 -4.43 -17.53
CA VAL A 29 0.00 -5.89 -17.56
C VAL A 29 0.08 -6.41 -18.99
N ALA A 30 -0.74 -5.88 -19.89
CA ALA A 30 -0.73 -6.28 -21.29
C ALA A 30 0.60 -5.98 -21.99
N ALA A 31 1.18 -4.80 -21.74
CA ALA A 31 2.51 -4.45 -22.23
C ALA A 31 3.58 -5.43 -21.72
N SER A 32 3.51 -5.82 -20.44
CA SER A 32 4.42 -6.81 -19.85
C SER A 32 4.29 -8.19 -20.52
N TYR A 33 3.06 -8.62 -20.82
CA TYR A 33 2.83 -9.87 -21.54
C TYR A 33 3.33 -9.85 -22.99
N HIS A 34 3.23 -8.72 -23.70
CA HIS A 34 3.83 -8.60 -25.03
C HIS A 34 5.35 -8.72 -25.01
N LEU A 35 6.00 -8.20 -23.97
CA LEU A 35 7.45 -8.21 -23.85
C LEU A 35 8.02 -9.54 -23.35
N PHE A 36 7.32 -10.23 -22.44
CA PHE A 36 7.86 -11.37 -21.70
C PHE A 36 7.02 -12.65 -21.80
N GLY A 37 5.95 -12.63 -22.60
CA GLY A 37 4.97 -13.71 -22.66
C GLY A 37 4.04 -13.75 -21.44
N VAL A 38 3.02 -14.62 -21.50
CA VAL A 38 2.01 -14.72 -20.43
C VAL A 38 2.50 -15.67 -19.33
N SER A 39 2.82 -15.13 -18.15
CA SER A 39 3.30 -15.88 -17.00
C SER A 39 2.93 -15.16 -15.69
N GLU A 40 3.05 -15.83 -14.54
CA GLU A 40 2.86 -15.17 -13.23
C GLU A 40 3.88 -14.04 -13.00
N LEU A 41 5.10 -14.20 -13.51
CA LEU A 41 6.17 -13.22 -13.35
C LEU A 41 5.86 -11.95 -14.14
N SER A 42 5.54 -12.09 -15.43
CA SER A 42 5.22 -10.96 -16.29
C SER A 42 3.92 -10.27 -15.87
N GLU A 43 2.96 -10.99 -15.29
CA GLU A 43 1.75 -10.38 -14.73
C GLU A 43 2.05 -9.49 -13.51
N ARG A 44 2.97 -9.92 -12.65
CA ARG A 44 3.34 -9.22 -11.41
C ARG A 44 4.44 -8.17 -11.60
N LEU A 45 5.17 -8.21 -12.71
CA LEU A 45 6.29 -7.30 -12.95
C LEU A 45 5.87 -5.82 -12.90
N PRO A 46 4.77 -5.36 -13.54
CA PRO A 46 4.35 -3.96 -13.47
C PRO A 46 4.07 -3.48 -12.04
N ILE A 47 3.43 -4.30 -11.20
CA ILE A 47 3.13 -3.93 -9.81
C ILE A 47 4.38 -3.95 -8.92
N ALA A 48 5.34 -4.83 -9.21
CA ALA A 48 6.65 -4.81 -8.55
C ALA A 48 7.43 -3.54 -8.89
N LEU A 49 7.39 -3.08 -10.15
CA LEU A 49 7.97 -1.79 -10.56
C LEU A 49 7.28 -0.61 -9.85
N ALA A 50 5.95 -0.64 -9.74
CA ALA A 50 5.22 0.38 -8.98
C ALA A 50 5.64 0.42 -7.49
N ALA A 51 5.94 -0.73 -6.89
CA ALA A 51 6.47 -0.81 -5.54
C ALA A 51 7.89 -0.21 -5.43
N ILE A 52 8.76 -0.42 -6.41
CA ILE A 52 10.10 0.20 -6.46
C ILE A 52 9.97 1.73 -6.53
N VAL A 53 9.05 2.24 -7.35
CA VAL A 53 8.76 3.68 -7.42
C VAL A 53 8.24 4.21 -6.09
N LEU A 54 7.40 3.45 -5.38
CA LEU A 54 6.94 3.81 -4.03
C LEU A 54 8.07 3.89 -3.01
N ILE A 55 9.04 2.96 -3.05
CA ILE A 55 10.25 3.01 -2.22
C ILE A 55 11.08 4.26 -2.54
N ALA A 56 11.29 4.56 -3.82
CA ALA A 56 11.99 5.77 -4.25
C ALA A 56 11.22 7.05 -3.84
N THR A 57 9.89 7.00 -3.85
CA THR A 57 9.03 8.09 -3.41
C THR A 57 9.15 8.33 -1.91
N ALA A 58 9.14 7.25 -1.11
CA ALA A 58 9.39 7.32 0.33
C ALA A 58 10.79 7.91 0.62
N PHE A 59 11.81 7.51 -0.14
CA PHE A 59 13.14 8.13 -0.07
C PHE A 59 13.10 9.63 -0.37
N GLY A 60 12.42 10.05 -1.43
CA GLY A 60 12.26 11.46 -1.80
C GLY A 60 11.57 12.27 -0.69
N LEU A 61 10.49 11.74 -0.12
CA LEU A 61 9.77 12.36 0.99
C LEU A 61 10.65 12.44 2.24
N GLY A 62 11.33 11.35 2.61
CA GLY A 62 12.26 11.28 3.74
C GLY A 62 13.38 12.32 3.64
N ARG A 63 13.96 12.46 2.44
CA ARG A 63 14.98 13.49 2.14
C ARG A 63 14.43 14.89 2.27
N ALA A 64 13.23 15.15 1.77
CA ALA A 64 12.58 16.46 1.84
C ALA A 64 12.21 16.88 3.27
N VAL A 65 11.81 15.92 4.11
CA VAL A 65 11.34 16.19 5.47
C VAL A 65 12.45 16.21 6.53
N GLY A 66 13.62 15.64 6.20
CA GLY A 66 14.76 15.52 7.09
C GLY A 66 16.07 15.66 6.35
N SER A 67 16.72 14.54 6.06
CA SER A 67 18.06 14.48 5.48
C SER A 67 18.18 13.31 4.50
N TYR A 68 19.34 13.18 3.84
CA TYR A 68 19.60 12.05 2.96
C TYR A 68 19.46 10.70 3.69
N GLU A 69 19.94 10.60 4.93
CA GLU A 69 19.80 9.42 5.78
C GLU A 69 18.34 9.13 6.11
N ALA A 70 17.53 10.18 6.31
CA ALA A 70 16.09 10.01 6.52
C ALA A 70 15.40 9.50 5.24
N GLY A 71 15.89 9.90 4.07
CA GLY A 71 15.48 9.33 2.79
C GLY A 71 15.79 7.83 2.73
N LEU A 72 17.05 7.44 2.97
CA LEU A 72 17.45 6.02 2.93
C LEU A 72 16.63 5.16 3.91
N LEU A 73 16.44 5.65 5.14
CA LEU A 73 15.63 4.95 6.13
C LEU A 73 14.15 4.89 5.74
N ALA A 74 13.58 5.93 5.13
CA ALA A 74 12.18 5.91 4.68
C ALA A 74 11.95 4.84 3.60
N GLY A 75 12.88 4.75 2.64
CA GLY A 75 12.87 3.70 1.63
C GLY A 75 13.01 2.31 2.25
N LEU A 76 13.96 2.14 3.19
CA LEU A 76 14.18 0.87 3.90
C LEU A 76 12.97 0.44 4.72
N ILE A 77 12.33 1.37 5.44
CA ILE A 77 11.11 1.11 6.23
C ILE A 77 10.04 0.51 5.32
N LEU A 78 9.80 1.11 4.15
CA LEU A 78 8.80 0.61 3.23
C LEU A 78 9.20 -0.73 2.60
N ALA A 79 10.46 -0.85 2.18
CA ALA A 79 11.05 -2.07 1.62
C ALA A 79 11.11 -3.24 2.61
N THR A 80 10.95 -2.97 3.91
CA THR A 80 10.92 -3.96 4.98
C THR A 80 9.58 -4.00 5.70
N SER A 81 8.52 -3.44 5.13
CA SER A 81 7.16 -3.61 5.66
C SER A 81 6.54 -4.85 5.02
N PRO A 82 6.26 -5.94 5.77
CA PRO A 82 5.76 -7.19 5.21
C PRO A 82 4.49 -7.05 4.38
N ARG A 83 3.55 -6.20 4.83
CA ARG A 83 2.28 -5.96 4.12
C ARG A 83 2.51 -5.27 2.78
N PHE A 84 3.40 -4.28 2.72
CA PHE A 84 3.85 -3.66 1.47
C PHE A 84 4.48 -4.68 0.53
N LEU A 85 5.39 -5.52 1.04
CA LEU A 85 6.02 -6.58 0.24
C LEU A 85 5.04 -7.65 -0.22
N MET A 86 4.01 -7.98 0.55
CA MET A 86 2.96 -8.90 0.11
C MET A 86 2.15 -8.29 -1.04
N PHE A 87 1.79 -7.01 -0.92
CA PHE A 87 1.00 -6.31 -1.93
C PHE A 87 1.77 -5.99 -3.20
N SER A 88 3.08 -5.79 -3.13
CA SER A 88 3.94 -5.64 -4.32
C SER A 88 4.02 -6.90 -5.19
N ARG A 89 3.51 -8.03 -4.70
CA ARG A 89 3.45 -9.33 -5.40
C ARG A 89 2.04 -9.82 -5.66
N ARG A 90 1.02 -9.04 -5.30
CA ARG A 90 -0.38 -9.33 -5.59
C ARG A 90 -0.87 -8.34 -6.62
N ILE A 91 -1.65 -8.79 -7.60
CA ILE A 91 -2.18 -7.93 -8.65
C ILE A 91 -3.38 -7.17 -8.06
N ILE A 92 -3.09 -6.08 -7.36
CA ILE A 92 -4.07 -5.22 -6.70
C ILE A 92 -3.91 -3.79 -7.19
N ILE A 93 -5.02 -3.19 -7.62
CA ILE A 93 -5.03 -1.84 -8.19
C ILE A 93 -4.66 -0.76 -7.17
N ASP A 94 -4.80 -1.07 -5.88
CA ASP A 94 -4.46 -0.21 -4.75
C ASP A 94 -2.98 0.19 -4.70
N MET A 95 -2.06 -0.68 -5.14
CA MET A 95 -0.64 -0.34 -5.23
C MET A 95 -0.37 0.74 -6.28
N TRP A 96 -1.07 0.68 -7.40
CA TRP A 96 -0.93 1.66 -8.48
C TRP A 96 -1.42 3.04 -8.08
N ILE A 97 -2.64 3.12 -7.52
CA ILE A 97 -3.13 4.42 -7.04
C ILE A 97 -2.26 4.95 -5.89
N THR A 98 -1.77 4.06 -5.01
CA THR A 98 -0.83 4.46 -3.94
C THR A 98 0.43 5.08 -4.53
N MET A 99 1.02 4.47 -5.57
CA MET A 99 2.17 5.02 -6.29
C MET A 99 1.87 6.42 -6.85
N PHE A 100 0.79 6.57 -7.61
CA PHE A 100 0.46 7.85 -8.24
C PHE A 100 0.10 8.95 -7.24
N MET A 101 -0.64 8.62 -6.17
CA MET A 101 -0.93 9.56 -5.10
C MET A 101 0.33 9.96 -4.33
N ALA A 102 1.23 9.02 -4.05
CA ALA A 102 2.50 9.31 -3.37
C ALA A 102 3.43 10.16 -4.25
N LEU A 103 3.49 9.91 -5.56
CA LEU A 103 4.21 10.76 -6.52
C LEU A 103 3.60 12.16 -6.58
N THR A 104 2.27 12.27 -6.59
CA THR A 104 1.56 13.56 -6.53
C THR A 104 1.96 14.34 -5.28
N LEU A 105 2.00 13.69 -4.11
CA LEU A 105 2.48 14.29 -2.87
C LEU A 105 3.95 14.71 -2.96
N LEU A 106 4.83 13.83 -3.46
CA LEU A 106 6.27 14.13 -3.58
C LEU A 106 6.52 15.30 -4.53
N PHE A 107 5.89 15.33 -5.70
CA PHE A 107 6.06 16.42 -6.65
C PHE A 107 5.52 17.74 -6.10
N PHE A 108 4.42 17.72 -5.33
CA PHE A 108 3.97 18.91 -4.62
C PHE A 108 4.97 19.36 -3.54
N VAL A 109 5.54 18.43 -2.76
CA VAL A 109 6.62 18.71 -1.80
C VAL A 109 7.83 19.34 -2.48
N LEU A 110 8.27 18.80 -3.61
CA LEU A 110 9.40 19.34 -4.37
C LEU A 110 9.09 20.71 -4.98
N ALA A 111 7.86 20.95 -5.43
CA ALA A 111 7.42 22.27 -5.85
C ALA A 111 7.44 23.28 -4.68
N GLU A 112 7.01 22.85 -3.49
CA GLU A 112 6.95 23.66 -2.28
C GLU A 112 8.35 24.08 -1.79
N ILE A 113 9.35 23.21 -1.93
CA ILE A 113 10.75 23.51 -1.63
C ILE A 113 11.28 24.64 -2.54
N HIS A 114 10.89 24.65 -3.82
CA HIS A 114 11.37 25.63 -4.80
C HIS A 114 10.52 26.91 -4.87
N THR A 115 9.58 27.13 -3.95
CA THR A 115 8.71 28.32 -3.93
C THR A 115 9.45 29.62 -3.62
N GLY A 116 10.73 29.51 -3.25
CA GLY A 116 11.64 30.65 -3.26
C GLY A 116 11.48 31.64 -2.12
N ARG A 117 10.95 31.18 -0.98
CA ARG A 117 10.63 32.02 0.17
C ARG A 117 11.54 31.73 1.37
N GLU A 118 12.85 31.60 1.15
CA GLU A 118 13.81 31.71 2.24
C GLU A 118 14.14 33.18 2.51
N SER A 119 13.66 33.65 3.67
CA SER A 119 14.20 34.74 4.49
C SER A 119 14.53 36.06 3.79
N GLY A 120 13.55 36.97 3.74
CA GLY A 120 13.79 38.42 3.69
C GLY A 120 14.38 38.97 5.01
N ILE A 121 15.32 38.25 5.62
CA ILE A 121 16.04 38.65 6.83
C ILE A 121 17.53 38.53 6.52
N ARG A 122 18.03 39.32 5.58
CA ARG A 122 19.46 39.64 5.47
C ARG A 122 19.76 41.03 4.90
N ASP A 123 18.77 41.75 4.39
CA ASP A 123 18.94 43.10 3.82
C ASP A 123 18.19 44.23 4.57
N ARG A 124 18.01 44.10 5.89
CA ARG A 124 17.62 45.25 6.73
C ARG A 124 18.70 45.54 7.75
N GLY A 125 19.68 46.31 7.28
CA GLY A 125 20.28 47.43 8.00
C GLY A 125 20.90 47.13 9.37
N LEU A 126 22.18 46.78 9.36
CA LEU A 126 23.14 47.34 10.32
C LEU A 126 24.41 47.67 9.54
N GLY A 127 24.44 48.86 8.97
CA GLY A 127 25.70 49.53 8.67
C GLY A 127 26.31 49.93 10.01
N VAL A 128 27.38 49.25 10.41
CA VAL A 128 28.28 49.71 11.47
C VAL A 128 29.70 49.40 11.05
N GLY A 129 30.46 50.46 10.77
CA GLY A 129 31.84 50.63 11.25
C GLY A 129 32.94 49.87 10.52
N GLU A 130 33.74 50.64 9.78
CA GLU A 130 35.12 50.34 9.39
C GLU A 130 36.02 49.96 10.58
N GLY A 131 37.04 49.12 10.33
CA GLY A 131 38.29 49.10 11.09
C GLY A 131 38.90 47.73 11.39
N GLY A 132 40.05 47.41 10.77
CA GLY A 132 41.07 46.55 11.41
C GLY A 132 41.48 45.23 10.74
N LEU A 133 42.44 45.34 9.81
CA LEU A 133 43.64 44.48 9.60
C LEU A 133 43.66 43.00 10.08
N GLY A 134 43.79 42.10 9.10
CA GLY A 134 44.88 41.11 9.02
C GLY A 134 44.80 39.81 9.84
N VAL A 135 44.68 38.68 9.14
CA VAL A 135 45.64 37.54 9.08
C VAL A 135 44.88 36.32 8.54
N GLY A 136 45.47 35.70 7.51
CA GLY A 136 44.88 34.59 6.80
C GLY A 136 44.88 33.29 7.59
N ASP A 137 43.86 32.47 7.35
CA ASP A 137 43.98 31.04 7.53
C ASP A 137 43.33 30.31 6.34
N ARG A 138 44.12 29.44 5.71
CA ARG A 138 43.72 28.54 4.64
C ARG A 138 43.41 27.20 5.28
N GLY A 139 42.16 26.76 5.23
CA GLY A 139 41.85 25.34 5.40
C GLY A 139 40.61 25.04 6.23
N SER A 140 39.51 24.78 5.55
CA SER A 140 38.68 23.58 5.78
C SER A 140 37.44 23.67 4.89
N GLY A 141 37.34 22.74 3.93
CA GLY A 141 36.15 22.55 3.11
C GLY A 141 35.00 22.02 3.98
N GLY A 142 34.32 22.92 4.68
CA GLY A 142 33.01 22.65 5.24
C GLY A 142 32.00 22.63 4.10
N SER A 143 31.39 21.48 3.83
CA SER A 143 30.24 21.39 2.93
C SER A 143 29.10 22.22 3.51
N SER A 144 29.03 23.49 3.13
CA SER A 144 27.90 24.35 3.45
C SER A 144 26.67 23.73 2.81
N ASN A 145 25.78 23.20 3.64
CA ASN A 145 24.47 22.73 3.23
C ASN A 145 23.64 23.98 2.85
N GLN A 146 23.93 24.56 1.68
CA GLN A 146 23.20 25.70 1.14
C GLN A 146 21.78 25.23 0.87
N SER A 147 20.82 25.87 1.54
CA SER A 147 19.42 25.64 1.27
C SER A 147 19.11 25.98 -0.20
N PRO A 148 18.28 25.17 -0.88
CA PRO A 148 18.06 25.30 -2.30
C PRO A 148 17.50 26.68 -2.63
N THR A 149 18.20 27.40 -3.51
CA THR A 149 17.77 28.72 -3.96
C THR A 149 16.43 28.62 -4.71
N PRO A 150 15.57 29.64 -4.61
CA PRO A 150 14.38 29.80 -5.45
C PRO A 150 14.65 29.44 -6.92
N ASN A 151 13.96 28.43 -7.47
CA ASN A 151 14.05 28.12 -8.91
C ASN A 151 12.66 27.95 -9.53
N PRO A 152 12.10 29.03 -10.13
CA PRO A 152 10.77 29.02 -10.73
C PRO A 152 10.59 27.96 -11.84
N ARG A 153 11.65 27.68 -12.61
CA ARG A 153 11.61 26.64 -13.67
C ARG A 153 11.48 25.26 -13.05
N SER A 154 12.24 24.96 -12.00
CA SER A 154 12.11 23.70 -11.26
C SER A 154 10.75 23.53 -10.62
N ARG A 155 10.20 24.58 -9.99
CA ARG A 155 8.85 24.55 -9.40
C ARG A 155 7.78 24.22 -10.44
N THR A 156 7.84 24.87 -11.60
CA THR A 156 6.91 24.63 -12.72
C THR A 156 6.95 23.17 -13.16
N ARG A 157 8.16 22.62 -13.37
CA ARG A 157 8.34 21.21 -13.77
C ARG A 157 7.70 20.25 -12.77
N TRP A 158 7.89 20.46 -11.47
CA TRP A 158 7.29 19.61 -10.44
C TRP A 158 5.76 19.71 -10.40
N LEU A 159 5.19 20.89 -10.60
CA LEU A 159 3.72 21.03 -10.71
C LEU A 159 3.17 20.30 -11.94
N LEU A 160 3.85 20.37 -13.09
CA LEU A 160 3.43 19.62 -14.28
C LEU A 160 3.48 18.10 -14.04
N LEU A 161 4.57 17.60 -13.44
CA LEU A 161 4.69 16.17 -13.08
C LEU A 161 3.66 15.73 -12.03
N MET A 162 3.29 16.60 -11.09
CA MET A 162 2.21 16.38 -10.14
C MET A 162 0.87 16.13 -10.87
N TYR A 163 0.54 16.92 -11.88
CA TYR A 163 -0.67 16.74 -12.67
C TYR A 163 -0.65 15.48 -13.54
N VAL A 164 0.51 15.12 -14.10
CA VAL A 164 0.67 13.86 -14.83
C VAL A 164 0.43 12.67 -13.89
N ALA A 165 1.04 12.66 -12.71
CA ALA A 165 0.83 11.60 -11.72
C ALA A 165 -0.64 11.50 -11.29
N ALA A 166 -1.30 12.64 -11.03
CA ALA A 166 -2.70 12.67 -10.68
C ALA A 166 -3.60 12.12 -11.81
N GLY A 167 -3.34 12.50 -13.07
CA GLY A 167 -4.07 12.01 -14.24
C GLY A 167 -3.94 10.50 -14.45
N LEU A 168 -2.73 9.96 -14.33
CA LEU A 168 -2.51 8.51 -14.38
C LEU A 168 -3.16 7.78 -13.20
N GLY A 169 -3.20 8.41 -12.02
CA GLY A 169 -3.98 7.90 -10.89
C GLY A 169 -5.48 7.83 -11.17
N VAL A 170 -6.04 8.83 -11.87
CA VAL A 170 -7.44 8.81 -12.30
C VAL A 170 -7.69 7.68 -13.30
N LEU A 171 -6.80 7.50 -14.28
CA LEU A 171 -6.89 6.40 -15.24
C LEU A 171 -6.56 5.01 -14.63
N THR A 172 -6.25 4.97 -13.33
CA THR A 172 -6.08 3.73 -12.56
C THR A 172 -7.31 3.41 -11.73
N LYS A 173 -7.79 4.34 -10.90
CA LYS A 173 -8.85 4.06 -9.92
C LYS A 173 -9.88 5.19 -9.78
N GLY A 174 -9.84 6.17 -10.67
CA GLY A 174 -10.87 7.21 -10.77
C GLY A 174 -10.57 8.48 -9.97
N PRO A 175 -11.60 9.32 -9.76
CA PRO A 175 -11.44 10.72 -9.34
C PRO A 175 -10.79 10.89 -7.97
N VAL A 176 -10.82 9.85 -7.11
CA VAL A 176 -10.20 9.88 -5.78
C VAL A 176 -8.70 10.21 -5.82
N ALA A 177 -8.01 9.89 -6.93
CA ALA A 177 -6.61 10.24 -7.15
C ALA A 177 -6.34 11.75 -7.31
N VAL A 178 -7.38 12.55 -7.59
CA VAL A 178 -7.31 14.03 -7.64
C VAL A 178 -7.98 14.63 -6.41
N VAL A 179 -9.14 14.10 -6.02
CA VAL A 179 -9.95 14.63 -4.90
C VAL A 179 -9.16 14.62 -3.59
N LEU A 180 -8.49 13.51 -3.26
CA LEU A 180 -7.75 13.41 -2.00
C LEU A 180 -6.52 14.33 -1.95
N PRO A 181 -5.63 14.38 -2.98
CA PRO A 181 -4.55 15.35 -3.00
C PRO A 181 -5.05 16.79 -2.98
N ALA A 182 -6.07 17.13 -3.77
CA ALA A 182 -6.62 18.48 -3.80
C ALA A 182 -7.15 18.90 -2.43
N LEU A 183 -7.89 18.03 -1.74
CA LEU A 183 -8.39 18.27 -0.39
C LEU A 183 -7.23 18.45 0.61
N ALA A 184 -6.23 17.57 0.58
CA ALA A 184 -5.07 17.66 1.47
C ALA A 184 -4.27 18.95 1.24
N PHE A 185 -4.04 19.34 -0.01
CA PHE A 185 -3.32 20.56 -0.37
C PHE A 185 -4.12 21.81 -0.02
N LEU A 186 -5.44 21.80 -0.20
CA LEU A 186 -6.32 22.90 0.21
C LEU A 186 -6.30 23.11 1.72
N ILE A 187 -6.44 22.03 2.51
CA ILE A 187 -6.35 22.07 3.97
C ILE A 187 -4.97 22.58 4.39
N TYR A 188 -3.89 22.06 3.79
CA TYR A 188 -2.53 22.49 4.06
C TYR A 188 -2.33 23.99 3.78
N LEU A 189 -2.67 24.46 2.58
CA LEU A 189 -2.54 25.88 2.21
C LEU A 189 -3.43 26.78 3.07
N GLY A 190 -4.62 26.31 3.46
CA GLY A 190 -5.50 26.98 4.42
C GLY A 190 -4.85 27.14 5.80
N LEU A 191 -4.27 26.06 6.33
CA LEU A 191 -3.56 26.05 7.61
C LEU A 191 -2.31 26.95 7.60
N GLU A 192 -1.65 27.05 6.44
CA GLU A 192 -0.52 27.96 6.22
C GLU A 192 -0.96 29.41 5.90
N ARG A 193 -2.27 29.68 5.81
CA ARG A 193 -2.84 30.99 5.39
C ARG A 193 -2.33 31.46 4.02
N ARG A 194 -2.13 30.50 3.10
CA ARG A 194 -1.53 30.68 1.77
C ARG A 194 -2.45 30.27 0.63
N LEU A 195 -3.77 30.39 0.81
CA LEU A 195 -4.74 30.06 -0.25
C LEU A 195 -4.51 30.84 -1.55
N GLY A 196 -3.91 32.03 -1.50
CA GLY A 196 -3.51 32.78 -2.70
C GLY A 196 -2.50 32.05 -3.60
N ASP A 197 -1.73 31.10 -3.06
CA ASP A 197 -0.77 30.31 -3.84
C ASP A 197 -1.46 29.34 -4.82
N LEU A 198 -2.78 29.07 -4.66
CA LEU A 198 -3.58 28.31 -5.63
C LEU A 198 -3.48 28.91 -7.04
N ARG A 199 -3.43 30.25 -7.15
CA ARG A 199 -3.26 30.95 -8.45
C ARG A 199 -1.92 30.62 -9.13
N ARG A 200 -0.94 30.17 -8.35
CA ARG A 200 0.42 29.83 -8.80
C ARG A 200 0.62 28.32 -8.95
N MET A 201 -0.44 27.51 -8.82
CA MET A 201 -0.35 26.05 -8.97
C MET A 201 -0.48 25.59 -10.42
N LEU A 202 -0.75 26.49 -11.38
CA LEU A 202 -0.96 26.14 -12.80
C LEU A 202 -2.21 25.26 -13.02
N ILE A 203 -3.28 25.52 -12.27
CA ILE A 203 -4.52 24.73 -12.32
C ILE A 203 -5.07 24.57 -13.74
N PRO A 204 -5.14 25.62 -14.59
CA PRO A 204 -5.62 25.45 -15.97
C PRO A 204 -4.77 24.45 -16.78
N SER A 205 -3.44 24.56 -16.69
CA SER A 205 -2.53 23.60 -17.33
C SER A 205 -2.69 22.20 -16.77
N GLY A 206 -2.91 22.08 -15.46
CA GLY A 206 -3.18 20.81 -14.80
C GLY A 206 -4.46 20.13 -15.27
N VAL A 207 -5.54 20.89 -15.44
CA VAL A 207 -6.80 20.39 -16.00
C VAL A 207 -6.58 19.87 -17.42
N ILE A 208 -5.86 20.61 -18.27
CA ILE A 208 -5.53 20.18 -19.63
C ILE A 208 -4.71 18.88 -19.61
N ILE A 209 -3.68 18.77 -18.76
CA ILE A 209 -2.85 17.56 -18.65
C ILE A 209 -3.68 16.35 -18.21
N VAL A 210 -4.47 16.50 -17.14
CA VAL A 210 -5.31 15.41 -16.63
C VAL A 210 -6.34 15.00 -17.69
N ALA A 211 -6.97 15.97 -18.35
CA ALA A 211 -7.92 15.70 -19.42
C ALA A 211 -7.26 14.95 -20.60
N ALA A 212 -6.07 15.37 -21.02
CA ALA A 212 -5.33 14.72 -22.11
C ALA A 212 -4.94 13.27 -21.80
N ILE A 213 -4.72 12.93 -20.52
CA ILE A 213 -4.43 11.55 -20.08
C ILE A 213 -5.71 10.73 -19.95
N VAL A 214 -6.76 11.33 -19.39
CA VAL A 214 -7.96 10.59 -18.95
C VAL A 214 -8.99 10.48 -20.06
N LEU A 215 -9.32 11.58 -20.75
CA LEU A 215 -10.43 11.64 -21.70
C LEU A 215 -10.30 10.69 -22.89
N PRO A 216 -9.12 10.43 -23.50
CA PRO A 216 -9.05 9.58 -24.70
C PRO A 216 -9.70 8.21 -24.52
N TRP A 217 -9.46 7.55 -23.38
CA TRP A 217 -10.08 6.24 -23.11
C TRP A 217 -11.59 6.35 -22.86
N TYR A 218 -12.04 7.33 -22.07
CA TYR A 218 -13.47 7.51 -21.82
C TYR A 218 -14.24 7.93 -23.06
N VAL A 219 -13.64 8.72 -23.96
CA VAL A 219 -14.23 9.08 -25.26
C VAL A 219 -14.36 7.83 -26.14
N ALA A 220 -13.33 6.98 -26.20
CA ALA A 220 -13.39 5.72 -26.92
C ALA A 220 -14.46 4.78 -26.35
N LEU A 221 -14.54 4.67 -25.02
CA LEU A 221 -15.57 3.88 -24.34
C LEU A 221 -16.98 4.43 -24.59
N TYR A 222 -17.15 5.75 -24.56
CA TYR A 222 -18.42 6.43 -24.87
C TYR A 222 -18.86 6.17 -26.31
N ALA A 223 -17.94 6.23 -27.26
CA ALA A 223 -18.24 5.99 -28.66
C ALA A 223 -18.76 4.56 -28.92
N GLN A 224 -18.37 3.59 -28.09
CA GLN A 224 -18.76 2.18 -28.24
C GLN A 224 -20.00 1.81 -27.42
N HIS A 225 -20.12 2.33 -26.19
CA HIS A 225 -21.14 1.87 -25.22
C HIS A 225 -22.02 2.99 -24.65
N GLY A 226 -21.81 4.23 -25.10
CA GLY A 226 -22.52 5.40 -24.60
C GLY A 226 -22.20 5.73 -23.14
N TRP A 227 -23.17 6.36 -22.47
CA TRP A 227 -22.96 6.95 -21.13
C TRP A 227 -23.02 5.94 -19.99
N VAL A 228 -23.64 4.76 -20.19
CA VAL A 228 -24.02 3.84 -19.11
C VAL A 228 -22.82 3.46 -18.23
N HIS A 229 -21.76 2.91 -18.83
CA HIS A 229 -20.58 2.48 -18.10
C HIS A 229 -19.76 3.63 -17.49
N ILE A 230 -19.79 4.80 -18.11
CA ILE A 230 -19.13 6.00 -17.58
C ILE A 230 -19.84 6.48 -16.32
N LYS A 231 -21.17 6.50 -16.36
CA LYS A 231 -22.01 6.83 -15.21
C LYS A 231 -21.80 5.84 -14.07
N GLU A 232 -21.88 4.54 -14.34
CA GLU A 232 -21.64 3.48 -13.34
C GLU A 232 -20.27 3.66 -12.67
N PHE A 233 -19.24 4.01 -13.44
CA PHE A 233 -17.93 4.24 -12.90
C PHE A 233 -17.84 5.50 -12.01
N PHE A 234 -18.26 6.67 -12.51
CA PHE A 234 -18.09 7.93 -11.79
C PHE A 234 -19.10 8.13 -10.66
N ILE A 235 -20.32 7.60 -10.82
CA ILE A 235 -21.39 7.75 -9.84
C ILE A 235 -21.42 6.54 -8.91
N ASP A 236 -21.63 5.34 -9.45
CA ASP A 236 -21.97 4.19 -8.61
C ASP A 236 -20.74 3.68 -7.85
N GLU A 237 -19.62 3.49 -8.57
CA GLU A 237 -18.36 2.98 -8.01
C GLU A 237 -17.60 3.99 -7.12
N ASN A 238 -17.91 5.28 -7.21
CA ASN A 238 -17.23 6.34 -6.44
C ASN A 238 -18.17 7.06 -5.48
N VAL A 239 -19.19 7.77 -5.99
CA VAL A 239 -20.09 8.60 -5.18
C VAL A 239 -21.04 7.74 -4.33
N MET A 240 -21.77 6.82 -4.96
CA MET A 240 -22.70 5.95 -4.25
C MET A 240 -21.96 4.99 -3.34
N ARG A 241 -20.81 4.44 -3.76
CA ARG A 241 -19.96 3.63 -2.88
C ARG A 241 -19.46 4.40 -1.65
N TYR A 242 -19.15 5.70 -1.77
CA TYR A 242 -18.79 6.52 -0.61
C TYR A 242 -20.00 6.81 0.30
N ALA A 243 -21.14 7.18 -0.30
CA ALA A 243 -22.33 7.65 0.41
C ALA A 243 -23.26 6.52 0.93
N GLN A 244 -23.21 5.35 0.31
CA GLN A 244 -24.05 4.18 0.59
C GLN A 244 -23.15 2.96 0.87
N ALA A 245 -23.53 2.12 1.83
CA ALA A 245 -22.78 0.91 2.15
C ALA A 245 -23.12 -0.20 1.14
N VAL A 246 -22.52 -0.12 -0.05
CA VAL A 246 -22.76 -1.10 -1.12
C VAL A 246 -21.70 -2.21 -1.05
N GLY A 247 -22.15 -3.45 -0.90
CA GLY A 247 -21.31 -4.64 -1.10
C GLY A 247 -20.17 -4.87 -0.10
N THR A 248 -20.12 -4.19 1.05
CA THR A 248 -19.11 -4.45 2.10
C THR A 248 -19.74 -4.53 3.49
N PRO A 249 -19.16 -5.34 4.41
CA PRO A 249 -19.60 -5.38 5.79
C PRO A 249 -19.55 -4.00 6.44
N ARG A 250 -20.57 -3.65 7.24
CA ARG A 250 -20.55 -2.40 8.03
C ARG A 250 -19.35 -2.43 8.98
N ARG A 251 -18.47 -1.44 8.82
CA ARG A 251 -17.24 -1.27 9.61
C ARG A 251 -17.35 0.01 10.43
N GLY A 252 -17.02 -0.08 11.72
CA GLY A 252 -17.10 1.02 12.68
C GLY A 252 -16.07 2.14 12.43
N ILE A 253 -16.16 3.21 13.21
CA ILE A 253 -15.28 4.39 13.08
C ILE A 253 -13.80 4.07 13.38
N TRP A 254 -13.54 3.06 14.21
CA TRP A 254 -12.19 2.63 14.58
C TRP A 254 -11.53 1.70 13.57
N PHE A 255 -12.19 1.39 12.45
CA PHE A 255 -11.73 0.40 11.47
C PHE A 255 -10.30 0.65 10.97
N TYR A 256 -9.91 1.90 10.75
CA TYR A 256 -8.61 2.23 10.19
C TYR A 256 -7.46 2.25 11.20
N VAL A 257 -7.74 2.19 12.51
CA VAL A 257 -6.68 2.11 13.54
C VAL A 257 -5.86 0.82 13.39
N PRO A 258 -6.46 -0.39 13.42
CA PRO A 258 -5.69 -1.62 13.22
C PRO A 258 -5.12 -1.74 11.79
N VAL A 259 -5.77 -1.15 10.78
CA VAL A 259 -5.24 -1.14 9.40
C VAL A 259 -3.94 -0.35 9.34
N LEU A 260 -3.90 0.86 9.91
CA LEU A 260 -2.70 1.69 9.98
C LEU A 260 -1.56 0.99 10.72
N LEU A 261 -1.88 0.24 11.78
CA LEU A 261 -0.89 -0.54 12.52
C LEU A 261 -0.35 -1.73 11.71
N THR A 262 -1.15 -2.32 10.83
CA THR A 262 -0.74 -3.48 10.02
C THR A 262 -0.03 -3.09 8.73
N ASP A 263 -0.39 -1.97 8.09
CA ASP A 263 0.19 -1.52 6.81
C ASP A 263 1.70 -1.24 6.89
N LEU A 264 2.16 -0.68 8.01
CA LEU A 264 3.59 -0.45 8.30
C LEU A 264 4.12 -1.34 9.42
N PHE A 265 3.42 -2.41 9.82
CA PHE A 265 4.04 -3.35 10.76
C PHE A 265 5.40 -3.80 10.17
N PRO A 266 6.48 -3.93 10.96
CA PRO A 266 6.53 -3.72 12.41
C PRO A 266 6.92 -2.27 12.82
N TRP A 267 7.20 -1.39 11.85
CA TRP A 267 7.54 0.03 12.05
C TRP A 267 6.40 0.88 12.62
N SER A 268 5.15 0.46 12.48
CA SER A 268 3.97 1.10 13.05
C SER A 268 4.05 1.26 14.57
N ILE A 269 4.87 0.45 15.25
CA ILE A 269 5.16 0.57 16.68
C ILE A 269 5.81 1.93 17.04
N LEU A 270 6.49 2.56 16.08
CA LEU A 270 7.11 3.87 16.21
C LEU A 270 6.19 5.02 15.79
N LEU A 271 5.01 4.72 15.25
CA LEU A 271 4.10 5.72 14.68
C LEU A 271 3.66 6.79 15.70
N PRO A 272 3.24 6.46 16.94
CA PRO A 272 2.84 7.48 17.90
C PRO A 272 3.99 8.46 18.21
N ALA A 273 5.22 7.94 18.33
CA ALA A 273 6.41 8.76 18.57
C ALA A 273 6.75 9.66 17.37
N ALA A 274 6.58 9.14 16.15
CA ALA A 274 6.81 9.89 14.92
C ALA A 274 5.80 11.03 14.76
N VAL A 275 4.51 10.75 14.99
CA VAL A 275 3.44 11.76 14.94
C VAL A 275 3.62 12.82 16.02
N ALA A 276 3.92 12.43 17.26
CA ALA A 276 4.16 13.39 18.35
C ALA A 276 5.37 14.30 18.06
N THR A 277 6.43 13.75 17.47
CA THR A 277 7.63 14.51 17.10
C THR A 277 7.33 15.45 15.93
N ALA A 278 6.68 14.98 14.88
CA ALA A 278 6.30 15.78 13.72
C ALA A 278 5.25 16.86 14.09
N GLY A 279 4.38 16.60 15.05
CA GLY A 279 3.39 17.54 15.55
C GLY A 279 3.99 18.82 16.13
N THR A 280 5.25 18.80 16.59
CA THR A 280 5.96 20.02 17.02
C THR A 280 6.14 21.04 15.90
N ALA A 281 6.08 20.62 14.63
CA ALA A 281 6.08 21.51 13.48
C ALA A 281 4.83 22.42 13.47
N PHE A 282 3.72 22.02 14.10
CA PHE A 282 2.55 22.89 14.24
C PHE A 282 2.73 24.01 15.28
N VAL A 283 3.66 23.85 16.22
CA VAL A 283 4.03 24.87 17.21
C VAL A 283 5.01 25.88 16.59
N ARG A 284 5.92 25.42 15.74
CA ARG A 284 6.92 26.25 15.02
C ARG A 284 6.35 26.81 13.71
N ARG A 285 5.47 27.81 13.79
CA ARG A 285 4.86 28.49 12.63
C ARG A 285 5.44 29.89 12.38
N GLY A 286 5.19 30.44 11.18
CA GLY A 286 5.58 31.80 10.82
C GLY A 286 7.08 31.95 10.58
N ALA A 287 7.67 33.05 11.05
CA ALA A 287 9.08 33.38 10.86
C ALA A 287 10.05 32.32 11.42
N MET A 288 9.59 31.50 12.37
CA MET A 288 10.36 30.40 12.96
C MET A 288 10.28 29.08 12.18
N SER A 289 9.47 29.00 11.11
CA SER A 289 9.22 27.74 10.40
C SER A 289 10.26 27.46 9.33
N THR A 290 10.91 26.30 9.43
CA THR A 290 11.82 25.81 8.40
C THR A 290 11.05 25.19 7.22
N VAL A 291 11.75 24.95 6.11
CA VAL A 291 11.21 24.15 4.99
C VAL A 291 10.77 22.77 5.47
N GLN A 292 11.58 22.13 6.31
CA GLN A 292 11.29 20.80 6.88
C GLN A 292 10.01 20.81 7.72
N ASP A 293 9.79 21.86 8.55
CA ASP A 293 8.56 21.99 9.34
C ASP A 293 7.32 22.09 8.44
N ARG A 294 7.41 22.82 7.32
CA ARG A 294 6.33 22.90 6.32
C ARG A 294 6.01 21.55 5.71
N VAL A 295 7.04 20.79 5.32
CA VAL A 295 6.88 19.43 4.77
C VAL A 295 6.28 18.49 5.82
N GLN A 296 6.73 18.53 7.08
CA GLN A 296 6.15 17.72 8.17
C GLN A 296 4.66 18.00 8.35
N ARG A 297 4.25 19.27 8.37
CA ARG A 297 2.83 19.65 8.46
C ARG A 297 2.04 19.13 7.27
N LEU A 298 2.57 19.25 6.05
CA LEU A 298 1.94 18.71 4.84
C LEU A 298 1.77 17.19 4.93
N LEU A 299 2.77 16.43 5.37
CA LEU A 299 2.66 14.97 5.53
C LEU A 299 1.61 14.60 6.59
N LEU A 300 1.56 15.31 7.71
CA LEU A 300 0.53 15.10 8.74
C LEU A 300 -0.88 15.43 8.22
N VAL A 301 -1.02 16.53 7.47
CA VAL A 301 -2.29 16.89 6.82
C VAL A 301 -2.70 15.83 5.79
N TRP A 302 -1.76 15.32 4.99
CA TRP A 302 -2.01 14.24 4.04
C TRP A 302 -2.52 12.98 4.74
N ILE A 303 -1.80 12.50 5.76
CA ILE A 303 -2.19 11.32 6.55
C ILE A 303 -3.58 11.53 7.16
N GLY A 304 -3.79 12.66 7.83
CA GLY A 304 -5.07 13.00 8.45
C GLY A 304 -6.21 13.08 7.44
N THR A 305 -5.99 13.72 6.29
CA THR A 305 -7.00 13.88 5.24
C THR A 305 -7.45 12.53 4.71
N VAL A 306 -6.51 11.66 4.32
CA VAL A 306 -6.83 10.34 3.74
C VAL A 306 -7.53 9.46 4.79
N VAL A 307 -7.00 9.39 6.01
CA VAL A 307 -7.57 8.56 7.08
C VAL A 307 -8.97 9.06 7.46
N LEU A 308 -9.16 10.35 7.67
CA LEU A 308 -10.46 10.91 8.06
C LEU A 308 -11.48 10.76 6.92
N PHE A 309 -11.09 11.05 5.67
CA PHE A 309 -11.97 10.90 4.52
C PHE A 309 -12.57 9.49 4.42
N PHE A 310 -11.73 8.46 4.52
CA PHE A 310 -12.21 7.08 4.46
C PHE A 310 -12.86 6.62 5.77
N THR A 311 -12.47 7.15 6.92
CA THR A 311 -13.15 6.89 8.19
C THR A 311 -14.63 7.27 8.14
N PHE A 312 -14.97 8.36 7.44
CA PHE A 312 -16.36 8.78 7.25
C PHE A 312 -17.06 8.16 6.02
N SER A 313 -16.34 7.41 5.17
CA SER A 313 -16.95 6.65 4.07
C SER A 313 -17.88 5.54 4.60
N ARG A 314 -19.03 5.32 3.94
CA ARG A 314 -19.91 4.20 4.26
C ARG A 314 -19.31 2.86 3.86
N THR A 315 -18.63 2.82 2.72
CA THR A 315 -17.87 1.64 2.27
C THR A 315 -16.42 1.77 2.72
N LYS A 316 -15.93 0.80 3.50
CA LYS A 316 -14.56 0.80 4.02
C LYS A 316 -13.83 -0.45 3.60
N GLN A 317 -12.72 -0.29 2.87
CA GLN A 317 -11.75 -1.35 2.61
C GLN A 317 -10.43 -1.01 3.28
N ASP A 318 -9.67 -2.03 3.67
CA ASP A 318 -8.40 -1.88 4.37
C ASP A 318 -7.35 -1.15 3.51
N LEU A 319 -7.31 -1.43 2.20
CA LEU A 319 -6.35 -0.80 1.29
C LEU A 319 -6.62 0.68 0.96
N TYR A 320 -7.77 1.23 1.35
CA TYR A 320 -8.13 2.61 0.97
C TYR A 320 -7.17 3.66 1.54
N ILE A 321 -6.63 3.43 2.73
CA ILE A 321 -5.68 4.35 3.35
C ILE A 321 -4.23 4.06 2.97
N PHE A 322 -3.96 3.04 2.15
CA PHE A 322 -2.60 2.58 1.86
C PHE A 322 -1.73 3.66 1.20
N SER A 323 -2.33 4.66 0.54
CA SER A 323 -1.63 5.81 -0.05
C SER A 323 -0.86 6.69 0.96
N ILE A 324 -1.08 6.51 2.27
CA ILE A 324 -0.33 7.24 3.31
C ILE A 324 1.02 6.60 3.62
N VAL A 325 1.27 5.34 3.24
CA VAL A 325 2.44 4.60 3.74
C VAL A 325 3.79 5.27 3.46
N PRO A 326 4.03 5.93 2.31
CA PRO A 326 5.29 6.63 2.07
C PRO A 326 5.47 7.86 2.97
N ALA A 327 4.38 8.58 3.25
CA ALA A 327 4.40 9.73 4.16
C ALA A 327 4.67 9.29 5.61
N VAL A 328 4.03 8.19 6.03
CA VAL A 328 4.26 7.62 7.37
C VAL A 328 5.72 7.14 7.50
N ALA A 329 6.23 6.41 6.51
CA ALA A 329 7.62 5.94 6.49
C ALA A 329 8.62 7.10 6.60
N ALA A 330 8.37 8.20 5.89
CA ALA A 330 9.19 9.41 5.97
C ALA A 330 9.21 10.03 7.38
N LEU A 331 8.06 10.09 8.06
CA LEU A 331 8.00 10.62 9.44
C LEU A 331 8.71 9.70 10.45
N VAL A 332 8.55 8.37 10.32
CA VAL A 332 9.26 7.40 11.16
C VAL A 332 10.76 7.45 10.92
N ALA A 333 11.20 7.62 9.67
CA ALA A 333 12.61 7.76 9.34
C ALA A 333 13.25 8.99 10.00
N VAL A 334 12.57 10.15 9.97
CA VAL A 334 13.05 11.37 10.64
C VAL A 334 13.20 11.15 12.15
N LEU A 335 12.26 10.44 12.79
CA LEU A 335 12.38 10.08 14.20
C LEU A 335 13.65 9.26 14.45
N LEU A 336 13.91 8.23 13.64
CA LEU A 336 15.08 7.36 13.79
C LEU A 336 16.40 8.11 13.55
N VAL A 337 16.50 8.95 12.51
CA VAL A 337 17.70 9.76 12.27
C VAL A 337 17.97 10.69 13.45
N ARG A 338 16.96 11.40 13.94
CA ARG A 338 17.10 12.26 15.12
C ARG A 338 17.57 11.46 16.32
N ALA A 339 17.01 10.26 16.54
CA ALA A 339 17.41 9.38 17.63
C ALA A 339 18.87 8.88 17.51
N PHE A 340 19.36 8.61 16.28
CA PHE A 340 20.74 8.19 16.03
C PHE A 340 21.77 9.30 16.25
N GLN A 341 21.36 10.56 16.05
CA GLN A 341 22.21 11.74 16.19
C GLN A 341 22.15 12.38 17.60
N MET A 342 21.20 11.98 18.46
CA MET A 342 21.06 12.53 19.81
C MET A 342 22.23 12.15 20.73
N GLN A 343 22.79 13.15 21.41
CA GLN A 343 23.74 12.90 22.50
C GLN A 343 23.01 12.50 23.80
N PRO A 344 23.57 11.61 24.64
CA PRO A 344 22.89 11.06 25.82
C PRO A 344 22.33 12.10 26.80
N LYS A 345 23.01 13.24 26.97
CA LYS A 345 22.60 14.32 27.90
C LYS A 345 21.49 15.23 27.37
N SER A 346 21.14 15.11 26.09
CA SER A 346 20.19 16.02 25.39
C SER A 346 18.82 15.40 25.11
N VAL A 347 18.55 14.20 25.62
CA VAL A 347 17.39 13.41 25.24
C VAL A 347 16.12 13.89 25.96
N PRO A 348 15.06 14.31 25.23
CA PRO A 348 13.78 14.64 25.83
C PRO A 348 13.16 13.44 26.56
N GLY A 349 12.57 13.65 27.74
CA GLY A 349 11.91 12.60 28.53
C GLY A 349 10.87 11.80 27.73
N ARG A 350 10.03 12.50 26.94
CA ARG A 350 9.03 11.88 26.06
C ARG A 350 9.61 10.87 25.07
N SER A 351 10.77 11.15 24.48
CA SER A 351 11.38 10.26 23.48
C SER A 351 11.90 8.96 24.11
N ARG A 352 12.38 9.02 25.36
CA ARG A 352 12.77 7.83 26.16
C ARG A 352 11.57 6.96 26.45
N VAL A 353 10.48 7.56 26.93
CA VAL A 353 9.25 6.84 27.27
C VAL A 353 8.65 6.20 26.02
N SER A 354 8.51 6.95 24.91
CA SER A 354 7.90 6.40 23.70
C SER A 354 8.69 5.24 23.09
N LEU A 355 10.03 5.35 23.02
CA LEU A 355 10.87 4.25 22.51
C LEU A 355 10.92 3.06 23.49
N GLY A 356 10.91 3.33 24.80
CA GLY A 356 10.83 2.30 25.83
C GLY A 356 9.54 1.49 25.75
N LEU A 357 8.40 2.17 25.61
CA LEU A 357 7.10 1.55 25.40
C LEU A 357 7.04 0.78 24.08
N ALA A 358 7.63 1.29 23.00
CA ALA A 358 7.72 0.58 21.73
C ALA A 358 8.54 -0.72 21.86
N GLY A 359 9.70 -0.67 22.52
CA GLY A 359 10.51 -1.87 22.80
C GLY A 359 9.76 -2.89 23.66
N ALA A 360 9.10 -2.43 24.72
CA ALA A 360 8.32 -3.30 25.62
C ALA A 360 7.15 -3.97 24.89
N LEU A 361 6.42 -3.21 24.08
CA LEU A 361 5.32 -3.74 23.27
C LEU A 361 5.82 -4.77 22.24
N LEU A 362 6.97 -4.53 21.60
CA LEU A 362 7.58 -5.53 20.71
C LEU A 362 7.93 -6.81 21.46
N GLY A 363 8.48 -6.65 22.67
CA GLY A 363 8.81 -7.77 23.55
C GLY A 363 7.58 -8.63 23.89
N ILE A 364 6.49 -7.97 24.30
CA ILE A 364 5.20 -8.60 24.64
C ILE A 364 4.62 -9.32 23.41
N LEU A 365 4.64 -8.68 22.24
CA LEU A 365 4.16 -9.29 20.99
C LEU A 365 5.00 -10.52 20.60
N GLY A 366 6.31 -10.49 20.81
CA GLY A 366 7.20 -11.64 20.62
C GLY A 366 6.83 -12.82 21.51
N VAL A 367 6.60 -12.57 22.81
CA VAL A 367 6.16 -13.59 23.77
C VAL A 367 4.79 -14.16 23.40
N ALA A 368 3.83 -13.29 23.03
CA ALA A 368 2.51 -13.71 22.60
C ALA A 368 2.58 -14.59 21.33
N LEU A 369 3.38 -14.20 20.34
CA LEU A 369 3.60 -15.02 19.14
C LEU A 369 4.16 -16.40 19.49
N GLY A 370 5.15 -16.45 20.39
CA GLY A 370 5.70 -17.70 20.91
C GLY A 370 4.64 -18.58 21.58
N ALA A 371 3.86 -18.01 22.50
CA ALA A 371 2.88 -18.74 23.31
C ALA A 371 1.67 -19.24 22.50
N PHE A 372 1.18 -18.46 21.53
CA PHE A 372 -0.06 -18.78 20.80
C PHE A 372 0.17 -19.51 19.48
N VAL A 373 1.33 -19.34 18.85
CA VAL A 373 1.60 -19.91 17.52
C VAL A 373 2.64 -21.01 17.59
N VAL A 374 3.76 -20.73 18.28
CA VAL A 374 4.93 -21.61 18.21
C VAL A 374 4.80 -22.79 19.16
N VAL A 375 4.48 -22.53 20.43
CA VAL A 375 4.37 -23.58 21.46
C VAL A 375 3.26 -24.59 21.17
N PRO A 376 2.04 -24.19 20.74
CA PRO A 376 0.97 -25.16 20.47
C PRO A 376 1.21 -25.98 19.20
N GLY A 377 2.12 -25.58 18.31
CA GLY A 377 2.43 -26.28 17.07
C GLY A 377 1.27 -26.39 16.06
N ARG A 378 0.12 -25.77 16.34
CA ARG A 378 -1.12 -25.91 15.54
C ARG A 378 -0.98 -25.39 14.11
N TYR A 379 -0.15 -24.36 13.93
CA TYR A 379 0.16 -23.78 12.63
C TYR A 379 1.69 -23.69 12.50
N PRO A 380 2.36 -24.75 12.00
CA PRO A 380 3.81 -24.80 11.91
C PRO A 380 4.30 -23.88 10.78
N LEU A 381 4.26 -22.57 11.04
CA LEU A 381 4.75 -21.54 10.13
C LEU A 381 6.26 -21.43 10.29
N ALA A 382 6.97 -21.74 9.21
CA ALA A 382 8.43 -21.64 9.19
C ALA A 382 8.90 -20.23 9.63
N GLY A 383 9.91 -20.17 10.50
CA GLY A 383 10.49 -18.92 11.00
C GLY A 383 9.72 -18.23 12.14
N SER A 384 8.51 -18.68 12.50
CA SER A 384 7.71 -18.08 13.57
C SER A 384 8.43 -18.08 14.94
N PHE A 385 9.15 -19.16 15.28
CA PHE A 385 9.99 -19.25 16.48
C PHE A 385 11.09 -18.17 16.50
N VAL A 386 11.81 -18.02 15.38
CA VAL A 386 12.90 -17.03 15.25
C VAL A 386 12.36 -15.62 15.42
N VAL A 387 11.22 -15.31 14.78
CA VAL A 387 10.56 -14.00 14.90
C VAL A 387 10.13 -13.74 16.35
N ALA A 388 9.52 -14.72 17.02
CA ALA A 388 9.06 -14.61 18.40
C ALA A 388 10.22 -14.32 19.37
N VAL A 389 11.30 -15.11 19.28
CA VAL A 389 12.49 -14.98 20.15
C VAL A 389 13.21 -13.65 19.91
N LEU A 390 13.43 -13.26 18.66
CA LEU A 390 14.09 -12.00 18.33
C LEU A 390 13.27 -10.80 18.81
N ALA A 391 11.96 -10.79 18.57
CA ALA A 391 11.06 -9.74 19.04
C ALA A 391 11.06 -9.63 20.57
N ALA A 392 10.96 -10.76 21.28
CA ALA A 392 10.99 -10.82 22.73
C ALA A 392 12.32 -10.29 23.30
N ALA A 393 13.45 -10.87 22.88
CA ALA A 393 14.76 -10.54 23.42
C ALA A 393 15.19 -9.11 23.08
N VAL A 394 15.12 -8.72 21.80
CA VAL A 394 15.59 -7.40 21.37
C VAL A 394 14.61 -6.29 21.79
N GLY A 395 13.30 -6.58 21.82
CA GLY A 395 12.30 -5.65 22.38
C GLY A 395 12.59 -5.28 23.84
N CYS A 396 12.85 -6.29 24.68
CA CYS A 396 13.23 -6.07 26.08
C CYS A 396 14.55 -5.29 26.22
N VAL A 397 15.58 -5.65 25.45
CA VAL A 397 16.87 -4.93 25.46
C VAL A 397 16.70 -3.48 25.01
N ALA A 398 15.95 -3.23 23.93
CA ALA A 398 15.66 -1.88 23.44
C ALA A 398 14.90 -1.05 24.49
N ALA A 399 13.94 -1.65 25.19
CA ALA A 399 13.20 -0.99 26.25
C ALA A 399 14.13 -0.56 27.41
N ILE A 400 14.97 -1.48 27.90
CA ILE A 400 15.95 -1.20 28.97
C ILE A 400 16.90 -0.08 28.56
N LEU A 401 17.44 -0.13 27.33
CA LEU A 401 18.33 0.89 26.80
C LEU A 401 17.64 2.26 26.70
N ALA A 402 16.38 2.30 26.25
CA ALA A 402 15.61 3.54 26.13
C ALA A 402 15.32 4.18 27.49
N PHE A 403 14.88 3.39 28.48
CA PHE A 403 14.63 3.88 29.84
C PHE A 403 15.92 4.34 30.55
N ARG A 404 17.06 3.72 30.24
CA ARG A 404 18.40 4.18 30.68
C ARG A 404 18.94 5.39 29.92
N GLY A 405 18.17 5.97 28.99
CA GLY A 405 18.56 7.14 28.20
C GLY A 405 19.54 6.85 27.06
N ARG A 406 19.85 5.57 26.77
CA ARG A 406 20.73 5.15 25.67
C ARG A 406 19.96 5.04 24.34
N ILE A 407 19.33 6.15 23.92
CA ILE A 407 18.40 6.20 22.78
C ILE A 407 19.00 5.72 21.46
N LYS A 408 20.24 6.11 21.16
CA LYS A 408 20.92 5.66 19.94
C LYS A 408 20.96 4.13 19.86
N HIS A 409 21.41 3.47 20.93
CA HIS A 409 21.52 2.01 21.00
C HIS A 409 20.15 1.34 20.99
N ALA A 410 19.16 1.89 21.72
CA ALA A 410 17.79 1.39 21.71
C ALA A 410 17.18 1.44 20.30
N SER A 411 17.38 2.54 19.59
CA SER A 411 16.84 2.75 18.24
C SER A 411 17.53 1.84 17.22
N ILE A 412 18.84 1.62 17.34
CA ILE A 412 19.58 0.69 16.47
C ILE A 412 19.10 -0.74 16.72
N ALA A 413 19.02 -1.16 17.98
CA ALA A 413 18.52 -2.50 18.33
C ALA A 413 17.11 -2.73 17.78
N LEU A 414 16.21 -1.76 17.97
CA LEU A 414 14.85 -1.82 17.47
C LEU A 414 14.81 -1.86 15.94
N ALA A 415 15.47 -0.92 15.24
CA ALA A 415 15.47 -0.90 13.78
C ALA A 415 16.04 -2.21 13.19
N SER A 416 17.14 -2.73 13.75
CA SER A 416 17.76 -3.98 13.29
C SER A 416 16.84 -5.19 13.46
N VAL A 417 16.15 -5.33 14.61
CA VAL A 417 15.23 -6.45 14.80
C VAL A 417 13.99 -6.35 13.91
N LEU A 418 13.47 -5.14 13.71
CA LEU A 418 12.32 -4.91 12.83
C LEU A 418 12.64 -5.30 11.37
N VAL A 419 13.84 -4.94 10.89
CA VAL A 419 14.34 -5.37 9.57
C VAL A 419 14.50 -6.90 9.53
N ALA A 420 15.15 -7.49 10.53
CA ALA A 420 15.40 -8.94 10.58
C ALA A 420 14.10 -9.75 10.58
N MET A 421 13.13 -9.39 11.44
CA MET A 421 11.81 -10.02 11.51
C MET A 421 11.09 -9.96 10.16
N SER A 422 11.18 -8.83 9.47
CA SER A 422 10.52 -8.63 8.19
C SER A 422 11.12 -9.50 7.09
N TRP A 423 12.45 -9.65 7.06
CA TRP A 423 13.11 -10.55 6.09
C TRP A 423 12.96 -12.03 6.45
N VAL A 424 12.93 -12.40 7.73
CA VAL A 424 12.56 -13.77 8.13
C VAL A 424 11.14 -14.10 7.65
N PHE A 425 10.20 -13.18 7.85
CA PHE A 425 8.84 -13.37 7.33
C PHE A 425 8.83 -13.54 5.81
N VAL A 426 9.56 -12.71 5.06
CA VAL A 426 9.54 -12.73 3.59
C VAL A 426 10.24 -13.95 2.99
N LEU A 427 11.40 -14.33 3.55
CA LEU A 427 12.24 -15.39 3.00
C LEU A 427 11.89 -16.78 3.54
N VAL A 428 11.31 -16.87 4.73
CA VAL A 428 11.05 -18.14 5.42
C VAL A 428 9.55 -18.37 5.57
N SER A 429 8.84 -17.46 6.23
CA SER A 429 7.42 -17.68 6.54
C SER A 429 6.53 -17.60 5.31
N LEU A 430 6.81 -16.68 4.38
CA LEU A 430 5.93 -16.41 3.26
C LEU A 430 5.93 -17.51 2.18
N PRO A 431 7.08 -18.09 1.79
CA PRO A 431 7.09 -19.27 0.91
C PRO A 431 6.34 -20.47 1.51
N ASP A 432 6.33 -20.59 2.83
CA ASP A 432 5.59 -21.64 3.54
C ASP A 432 4.07 -21.54 3.32
N PHE A 433 3.55 -20.33 3.08
CA PHE A 433 2.13 -20.12 2.74
C PHE A 433 1.74 -20.66 1.35
N GLU A 434 2.68 -20.91 0.43
CA GLU A 434 2.37 -21.48 -0.88
C GLU A 434 1.74 -22.87 -0.77
N LYS A 435 2.07 -23.62 0.30
CA LYS A 435 1.48 -24.93 0.62
C LYS A 435 -0.05 -24.91 0.73
N TYR A 436 -0.59 -23.75 1.09
CA TYR A 436 -2.01 -23.55 1.34
C TYR A 436 -2.72 -22.79 0.21
N LYS A 437 -2.09 -22.68 -0.97
CA LYS A 437 -2.70 -22.13 -2.19
C LYS A 437 -3.09 -23.27 -3.14
N PRO A 438 -4.32 -23.80 -3.03
CA PRO A 438 -4.71 -25.03 -3.71
C PRO A 438 -4.97 -24.86 -5.22
N VAL A 439 -5.16 -23.64 -5.72
CA VAL A 439 -5.68 -23.42 -7.08
C VAL A 439 -4.75 -23.94 -8.17
N ALA A 440 -3.47 -23.56 -8.17
CA ALA A 440 -2.56 -23.94 -9.25
C ALA A 440 -2.38 -25.48 -9.33
N PRO A 441 -2.07 -26.20 -8.23
CA PRO A 441 -1.96 -27.65 -8.26
C PRO A 441 -3.25 -28.36 -8.69
N LEU A 442 -4.41 -27.88 -8.26
CA LEU A 442 -5.70 -28.47 -8.64
C LEU A 442 -6.03 -28.19 -10.12
N VAL A 443 -5.71 -27.00 -10.63
CA VAL A 443 -5.86 -26.67 -12.06
C VAL A 443 -4.93 -27.53 -12.93
N ASP A 444 -3.70 -27.77 -12.50
CA ASP A 444 -2.78 -28.66 -13.23
C ASP A 444 -3.32 -30.10 -13.31
N MET A 445 -3.94 -30.60 -12.24
CA MET A 445 -4.65 -31.88 -12.29
C MET A 445 -5.83 -31.87 -13.25
N ILE A 446 -6.63 -30.80 -13.28
CA ILE A 446 -7.76 -30.66 -14.20
C ILE A 446 -7.24 -30.67 -15.64
N LYS A 447 -6.18 -29.91 -15.95
CA LYS A 447 -5.59 -29.85 -17.31
C LYS A 447 -5.10 -31.20 -17.84
N GLN A 448 -4.67 -32.10 -16.97
CA GLN A 448 -4.21 -33.43 -17.37
C GLN A 448 -5.35 -34.37 -17.74
N ARG A 449 -6.59 -34.07 -17.33
CA ARG A 449 -7.76 -34.96 -17.51
C ARG A 449 -8.85 -34.35 -18.39
N ALA A 450 -9.03 -33.03 -18.32
CA ALA A 450 -10.13 -32.34 -18.97
C ALA A 450 -9.95 -32.25 -20.48
N THR A 451 -11.06 -32.42 -21.18
CA THR A 451 -11.21 -32.19 -22.61
C THR A 451 -11.59 -30.73 -22.91
N PRO A 452 -11.48 -30.26 -24.17
CA PRO A 452 -12.02 -28.96 -24.60
C PRO A 452 -13.50 -28.75 -24.22
N GLU A 453 -14.29 -29.82 -24.23
CA GLU A 453 -15.73 -29.82 -23.95
C GLU A 453 -16.07 -29.90 -22.46
N SER A 454 -15.11 -30.23 -21.59
CA SER A 454 -15.39 -30.36 -20.15
C SER A 454 -15.84 -29.01 -19.56
N ARG A 455 -16.76 -29.03 -18.59
CA ARG A 455 -17.13 -27.83 -17.83
C ARG A 455 -16.22 -27.71 -16.62
N ILE A 456 -15.66 -26.52 -16.42
CA ILE A 456 -14.70 -26.29 -15.34
C ILE A 456 -15.16 -25.06 -14.57
N GLY A 457 -15.18 -25.13 -13.25
CA GLY A 457 -15.68 -24.03 -12.44
C GLY A 457 -15.51 -24.25 -10.95
N TYR A 458 -16.19 -23.40 -10.19
CA TYR A 458 -16.17 -23.43 -8.74
C TYR A 458 -17.56 -23.13 -8.15
N TYR A 459 -17.80 -23.61 -6.93
CA TYR A 459 -19.06 -23.45 -6.21
C TYR A 459 -18.87 -22.67 -4.90
N ARG A 460 -19.65 -21.60 -4.73
CA ARG A 460 -19.71 -20.70 -3.55
C ARG A 460 -18.36 -20.15 -3.06
N PHE A 461 -17.34 -20.28 -3.88
CA PHE A 461 -15.96 -20.02 -3.48
C PHE A 461 -15.23 -19.28 -4.61
N ALA A 462 -15.02 -17.98 -4.48
CA ALA A 462 -14.49 -17.15 -5.56
C ALA A 462 -13.00 -17.45 -5.85
N LEU A 463 -12.74 -18.10 -6.99
CA LEU A 463 -11.39 -18.45 -7.46
C LEU A 463 -11.06 -17.81 -8.81
N PRO A 464 -10.98 -16.47 -8.90
CA PRO A 464 -10.75 -15.78 -10.17
C PRO A 464 -9.40 -16.15 -10.83
N SER A 465 -8.40 -16.56 -10.05
CA SER A 465 -7.13 -17.06 -10.59
C SER A 465 -7.26 -18.36 -11.38
N MET A 466 -8.36 -19.11 -11.18
CA MET A 466 -8.62 -20.34 -11.95
C MET A 466 -8.75 -20.04 -13.44
N ALA A 467 -9.42 -18.94 -13.82
CA ALA A 467 -9.53 -18.51 -15.22
C ALA A 467 -8.14 -18.21 -15.83
N PHE A 468 -7.25 -17.57 -15.06
CA PHE A 468 -5.89 -17.30 -15.50
C PHE A 468 -5.10 -18.58 -15.78
N TYR A 469 -5.13 -19.55 -14.86
CA TYR A 469 -4.41 -20.80 -15.06
C TYR A 469 -5.05 -21.67 -16.14
N MET A 470 -6.38 -21.74 -16.21
CA MET A 470 -7.10 -22.56 -17.18
C MET A 470 -7.02 -22.05 -18.62
N ARG A 471 -6.81 -20.73 -18.82
CA ARG A 471 -6.78 -20.09 -20.15
C ARG A 471 -8.05 -20.32 -20.98
N ARG A 472 -9.19 -20.47 -20.29
CA ARG A 472 -10.52 -20.57 -20.90
C ARG A 472 -11.59 -20.18 -19.88
N GLN A 473 -12.83 -20.05 -20.36
CA GLN A 473 -13.96 -19.69 -19.52
C GLN A 473 -14.17 -20.73 -18.40
N VAL A 474 -14.45 -20.24 -17.20
CA VAL A 474 -14.80 -21.06 -16.02
C VAL A 474 -16.20 -20.69 -15.56
N PHE A 475 -17.04 -21.67 -15.22
CA PHE A 475 -18.36 -21.36 -14.67
C PHE A 475 -18.24 -20.95 -13.19
N GLU A 476 -19.03 -19.97 -12.78
CA GLU A 476 -19.07 -19.47 -11.41
C GLU A 476 -20.45 -19.80 -10.81
N ALA A 477 -20.52 -20.78 -9.92
CA ALA A 477 -21.78 -21.19 -9.31
C ALA A 477 -21.87 -20.65 -7.88
N PHE A 478 -22.68 -19.61 -7.65
CA PHE A 478 -22.91 -19.08 -6.29
C PHE A 478 -24.19 -19.62 -5.64
N ASP A 479 -25.06 -20.24 -6.43
CA ASP A 479 -26.31 -20.86 -6.03
C ASP A 479 -26.37 -22.34 -6.46
N LEU A 480 -27.23 -23.09 -5.79
CA LEU A 480 -27.34 -24.54 -5.98
C LEU A 480 -27.86 -24.92 -7.37
N GLU A 481 -28.70 -24.08 -7.98
CA GLU A 481 -29.32 -24.39 -9.27
C GLU A 481 -28.29 -24.30 -10.39
N THR A 482 -27.44 -23.27 -10.40
CA THR A 482 -26.31 -23.16 -11.33
C THR A 482 -25.36 -24.35 -11.22
N LEU A 483 -25.11 -24.84 -10.00
CA LEU A 483 -24.29 -26.04 -9.77
C LEU A 483 -24.96 -27.28 -10.38
N LYS A 484 -26.24 -27.53 -10.06
CA LYS A 484 -26.99 -28.67 -10.59
C LYS A 484 -27.04 -28.66 -12.11
N GLN A 485 -27.33 -27.51 -12.72
CA GLN A 485 -27.34 -27.35 -14.18
C GLN A 485 -25.99 -27.70 -14.81
N SER A 486 -24.89 -27.32 -14.15
CA SER A 486 -23.55 -27.66 -14.64
C SER A 486 -23.29 -29.16 -14.61
N PHE A 487 -23.64 -29.85 -13.51
CA PHE A 487 -23.51 -31.30 -13.36
C PHE A 487 -24.48 -32.12 -14.21
N ALA A 488 -25.66 -31.57 -14.53
CA ALA A 488 -26.67 -32.18 -15.39
C ALA A 488 -26.43 -31.96 -16.90
N SER A 489 -25.39 -31.22 -17.28
CA SER A 489 -25.11 -30.85 -18.68
C SER A 489 -24.79 -32.01 -19.64
N GLY A 490 -24.58 -33.22 -19.12
CA GLY A 490 -24.10 -34.38 -19.89
C GLY A 490 -22.61 -34.32 -20.27
N GLN A 491 -21.95 -33.19 -20.00
CA GLN A 491 -20.51 -33.02 -20.18
C GLN A 491 -19.74 -33.54 -18.96
N GLU A 492 -18.44 -33.77 -19.13
CA GLU A 492 -17.54 -33.98 -17.99
C GLU A 492 -17.39 -32.67 -17.22
N VAL A 493 -17.48 -32.71 -15.89
CA VAL A 493 -17.47 -31.52 -15.04
C VAL A 493 -16.36 -31.62 -14.01
N TYR A 494 -15.58 -30.56 -13.86
CA TYR A 494 -14.63 -30.37 -12.76
C TYR A 494 -15.02 -29.13 -11.96
N CYS A 495 -15.35 -29.33 -10.69
CA CYS A 495 -15.79 -28.25 -9.81
C CYS A 495 -14.95 -28.20 -8.53
N LEU A 496 -14.38 -27.02 -8.25
CA LEU A 496 -13.75 -26.73 -6.96
C LEU A 496 -14.78 -26.21 -5.96
N MET A 497 -14.78 -26.74 -4.74
CA MET A 497 -15.65 -26.28 -3.67
C MET A 497 -15.05 -26.61 -2.30
N THR A 498 -15.56 -26.00 -1.23
CA THR A 498 -15.14 -26.39 0.12
C THR A 498 -15.66 -27.81 0.43
N ASP A 499 -14.97 -28.54 1.30
CA ASP A 499 -15.44 -29.87 1.72
C ASP A 499 -16.80 -29.80 2.44
N GLU A 500 -17.05 -28.73 3.20
CA GLU A 500 -18.34 -28.46 3.84
C GLU A 500 -19.45 -28.27 2.80
N ASP A 501 -19.22 -27.43 1.78
CA ASP A 501 -20.17 -27.23 0.69
C ASP A 501 -20.45 -28.55 -0.04
N TYR A 502 -19.41 -29.33 -0.37
CA TYR A 502 -19.60 -30.62 -1.05
C TYR A 502 -20.47 -31.59 -0.25
N ARG A 503 -20.19 -31.75 1.06
CA ARG A 503 -21.00 -32.61 1.93
C ARG A 503 -22.47 -32.17 1.97
N SER A 504 -22.74 -30.87 1.87
CA SER A 504 -24.10 -30.33 1.88
C SER A 504 -24.87 -30.54 0.58
N VAL A 505 -24.18 -30.63 -0.57
CA VAL A 505 -24.83 -30.71 -1.89
C VAL A 505 -24.76 -32.07 -2.55
N LYS A 506 -23.84 -32.96 -2.14
CA LYS A 506 -23.55 -34.23 -2.86
C LYS A 506 -24.82 -35.07 -3.15
N ASP A 507 -25.73 -35.18 -2.18
CA ASP A 507 -26.92 -36.03 -2.28
C ASP A 507 -28.05 -35.36 -3.09
N THR A 508 -27.88 -34.09 -3.44
CA THR A 508 -28.82 -33.30 -4.25
C THR A 508 -28.46 -33.24 -5.73
N LEU A 509 -27.24 -33.68 -6.09
CA LEU A 509 -26.79 -33.72 -7.48
C LEU A 509 -27.39 -34.94 -8.19
N SER A 510 -27.88 -34.73 -9.41
CA SER A 510 -28.58 -35.76 -10.19
C SER A 510 -27.66 -36.81 -10.81
N VAL A 511 -26.35 -36.69 -10.61
CA VAL A 511 -25.32 -37.57 -11.17
C VAL A 511 -24.35 -38.01 -10.06
N PRO A 512 -23.77 -39.22 -10.14
CA PRO A 512 -22.71 -39.62 -9.22
C PRO A 512 -21.52 -38.65 -9.29
N THR A 513 -20.97 -38.30 -8.14
CA THR A 513 -19.80 -37.42 -8.03
C THR A 513 -18.65 -38.06 -7.27
N HIS A 514 -17.44 -37.78 -7.71
CA HIS A 514 -16.19 -38.32 -7.18
C HIS A 514 -15.28 -37.19 -6.72
N VAL A 515 -14.67 -37.34 -5.53
CA VAL A 515 -13.63 -36.42 -5.05
C VAL A 515 -12.29 -36.89 -5.61
N LEU A 516 -11.70 -36.11 -6.50
CA LEU A 516 -10.43 -36.43 -7.16
C LEU A 516 -9.21 -35.99 -6.36
N ALA A 517 -9.34 -34.92 -5.57
CA ALA A 517 -8.30 -34.44 -4.66
C ALA A 517 -8.87 -33.59 -3.54
N ARG A 518 -8.11 -33.52 -2.45
CA ARG A 518 -8.34 -32.67 -1.28
C ARG A 518 -7.07 -31.87 -1.00
N ARG A 519 -7.22 -30.57 -0.71
CA ARG A 519 -6.09 -29.70 -0.35
C ARG A 519 -6.49 -28.74 0.76
N PRO A 520 -5.62 -28.48 1.75
CA PRO A 520 -5.87 -27.48 2.76
C PRO A 520 -5.84 -26.08 2.16
N LEU A 521 -6.67 -25.19 2.71
CA LEU A 521 -6.76 -23.78 2.36
C LEU A 521 -6.48 -22.93 3.60
N PHE A 522 -5.60 -21.94 3.46
CA PHE A 522 -5.38 -20.96 4.51
C PHE A 522 -6.38 -19.81 4.39
N ASP A 523 -7.58 -20.03 4.94
CA ASP A 523 -8.62 -19.00 5.11
C ASP A 523 -9.14 -18.98 6.55
N VAL A 524 -8.23 -18.71 7.49
CA VAL A 524 -8.56 -18.73 8.92
C VAL A 524 -8.88 -17.32 9.39
N LYS A 525 -10.13 -17.09 9.78
CA LYS A 525 -10.50 -15.90 10.57
C LYS A 525 -9.70 -15.94 11.88
N MET A 526 -9.19 -14.79 12.34
CA MET A 526 -8.42 -14.69 13.59
C MET A 526 -9.11 -15.39 14.78
N ARG A 527 -10.45 -15.36 14.84
CA ARG A 527 -11.22 -16.10 15.84
C ARG A 527 -11.08 -17.62 15.74
N ALA A 528 -11.23 -18.19 14.54
CA ALA A 528 -11.04 -19.63 14.31
C ALA A 528 -9.59 -20.07 14.59
N PHE A 529 -8.63 -19.18 14.32
CA PHE A 529 -7.21 -19.39 14.65
C PHE A 529 -7.00 -19.50 16.17
N LEU A 530 -7.61 -18.60 16.94
CA LEU A 530 -7.54 -18.60 18.41
C LEU A 530 -8.28 -19.78 19.04
N GLU A 531 -9.41 -20.18 18.43
CA GLU A 531 -10.20 -21.36 18.85
C GLU A 531 -9.48 -22.68 18.51
N GLY A 532 -8.49 -22.67 17.61
CA GLY A 532 -7.69 -23.84 17.24
C GLY A 532 -8.37 -24.78 16.26
N ASN A 533 -9.28 -24.26 15.43
CA ASN A 533 -9.97 -25.05 14.43
C ASN A 533 -8.99 -25.54 13.34
N GLU A 534 -9.27 -26.72 12.79
CA GLU A 534 -8.56 -27.24 11.62
C GLU A 534 -8.73 -26.30 10.41
N LEU A 535 -7.76 -26.36 9.49
CA LEU A 535 -7.81 -25.58 8.27
C LEU A 535 -8.94 -26.11 7.37
N PRO A 536 -9.73 -25.23 6.73
CA PRO A 536 -10.72 -25.66 5.76
C PRO A 536 -10.04 -26.36 4.58
N GLU A 537 -10.71 -27.33 3.99
CA GLU A 537 -10.25 -28.02 2.78
C GLU A 537 -11.04 -27.59 1.54
N ILE A 538 -10.33 -27.48 0.42
CA ILE A 538 -10.93 -27.45 -0.92
C ILE A 538 -10.86 -28.85 -1.52
N VAL A 539 -11.98 -29.27 -2.08
CA VAL A 539 -12.12 -30.52 -2.82
C VAL A 539 -12.29 -30.25 -4.31
N LEU A 540 -11.64 -31.08 -5.12
CA LEU A 540 -11.90 -31.16 -6.56
C LEU A 540 -12.90 -32.28 -6.81
N VAL A 541 -14.08 -31.92 -7.29
CA VAL A 541 -15.19 -32.83 -7.54
C VAL A 541 -15.39 -33.00 -9.03
N SER A 542 -15.64 -34.23 -9.47
CA SER A 542 -15.97 -34.56 -10.85
C SER A 542 -17.17 -35.50 -10.95
N ASN A 543 -17.92 -35.44 -12.06
CA ASN A 543 -18.93 -36.45 -12.40
C ASN A 543 -18.34 -37.67 -13.13
N ARG A 544 -17.01 -37.74 -13.23
CA ARG A 544 -16.23 -38.88 -13.72
C ARG A 544 -15.09 -39.22 -12.74
N PRO A 545 -14.78 -40.51 -12.55
CA PRO A 545 -13.72 -40.95 -11.63
C PRO A 545 -12.29 -40.56 -12.06
#